data_AF-A0A1J3CU31-F1
#
_entry.id   AF-A0A1J3CU31-F1
#
_cell.length_a   1.000
_cell.length_b   1.000
_cell.length_c   1.000
_cell.angle_alpha   90.00
_cell.angle_beta   90.00
_cell.angle_gamma   90.00
#
_symmetry.space_group_name_H-M   'P 1'
#
loop_
_entity.id
_entity.type
_entity.pdbx_description
1 polymer ?
#
loop_
_entity_poly.entity_id
_entity_poly.type
_entity_poly.pdbx_seq_one_letter_code
_entity_poly.pdbx_strand_id
1 'polypeptide(L)'
;RFSVCDRFMMGHRPEDLYEQSFRYGSSEDEEAESPPPPPPPPYNDDECCPVSTSGSFVREERDKSKYCLVASKQMVGIFLSVWVKSDLRDSVKNLKVSCVGRGLMGYLGNKGSISISMSVHETSLCFVCSHLTSGQKEGDELRRNSDVLEILRKTRFPRVNADDKSPLSILEHDRVIWLGDLNYRIALSYRSAKALVEMRNWSALLQKDQLRLEQGRGRVFEGWR
;
A
#
# COMPACT_ATOMS: atom_id res chain seq x y z
N ARG A 1 10.73 -1.63 13.95
CA ARG A 1 11.27 -0.69 12.94
C ARG A 1 10.15 0.30 12.60
N PHE A 2 10.27 1.52 13.08
CA PHE A 2 9.18 2.50 13.18
C PHE A 2 8.92 3.23 11.86
N SER A 3 7.65 3.34 11.49
CA SER A 3 7.16 4.20 10.40
C SER A 3 6.88 5.58 10.97
N VAL A 4 7.49 6.62 10.39
CA VAL A 4 7.28 8.02 10.79
C VAL A 4 5.94 8.49 10.23
N CYS A 5 4.91 8.47 11.08
CA CYS A 5 3.73 9.35 11.04
C CYS A 5 2.85 9.05 12.28
N ASP A 6 3.29 9.50 13.45
CA ASP A 6 2.38 9.70 14.60
C ASP A 6 2.87 10.91 15.39
N ARG A 7 2.22 12.07 15.19
CA ARG A 7 2.27 13.19 16.13
C ARG A 7 1.01 14.06 16.01
N PHE A 8 0.39 14.30 17.17
CA PHE A 8 -0.84 15.06 17.51
C PHE A 8 -2.16 14.26 17.37
N MET A 9 -2.97 14.02 18.42
CA MET A 9 -3.39 14.88 19.56
C MET A 9 -3.50 14.13 20.90
N MET A 10 -3.45 14.90 22.00
CA MET A 10 -3.43 14.49 23.42
C MET A 10 -4.84 14.45 24.04
N GLY A 11 -5.09 13.52 24.98
CA GLY A 11 -6.26 13.48 25.87
C GLY A 11 -6.15 12.35 26.91
N HIS A 12 -6.32 12.68 28.20
CA HIS A 12 -6.00 11.90 29.40
C HIS A 12 -6.90 10.66 29.71
N ARG A 13 -6.26 9.56 30.20
CA ARG A 13 -6.54 8.52 31.27
C ARG A 13 -8.00 8.06 31.59
N PRO A 14 -8.25 6.92 32.32
CA PRO A 14 -7.38 5.82 32.80
C PRO A 14 -7.91 4.36 32.64
N GLU A 15 -7.00 3.40 32.87
CA GLU A 15 -7.10 2.06 33.50
C GLU A 15 -8.37 1.18 33.33
N ASP A 16 -8.23 -0.04 32.79
CA ASP A 16 -8.18 -1.30 33.58
C ASP A 16 -8.48 -2.59 32.77
N LEU A 17 -7.76 -3.67 33.17
CA LEU A 17 -8.16 -5.09 33.20
C LEU A 17 -8.45 -5.85 31.89
N TYR A 18 -7.54 -6.76 31.51
CA TYR A 18 -7.70 -8.23 31.57
C TYR A 18 -6.55 -8.90 30.81
N GLU A 19 -5.62 -9.53 31.53
CA GLU A 19 -4.72 -10.52 30.94
C GLU A 19 -4.91 -11.83 31.71
N GLN A 20 -5.44 -12.85 31.02
CA GLN A 20 -5.65 -14.18 31.57
C GLN A 20 -4.83 -15.19 30.74
N SER A 21 -3.72 -15.60 31.34
CA SER A 21 -3.13 -16.93 31.37
C SER A 21 -3.28 -17.86 30.16
N PHE A 22 -2.15 -18.30 29.60
CA PHE A 22 -1.93 -19.74 29.35
C PHE A 22 -0.46 -20.09 29.55
N ARG A 23 -0.19 -20.91 30.57
CA ARG A 23 1.05 -21.67 30.77
C ARG A 23 1.00 -22.92 29.87
N TYR A 24 2.11 -23.21 29.21
CA TYR A 24 2.51 -24.57 28.85
C TYR A 24 4.02 -24.67 29.01
N GLY A 25 4.50 -25.65 29.78
CA GLY A 25 5.92 -25.94 29.97
C GLY A 25 6.31 -27.23 29.27
N SER A 26 7.57 -27.33 28.86
CA SER A 26 8.40 -28.55 28.94
C SER A 26 9.86 -28.27 28.56
N SER A 27 10.77 -28.79 29.39
CA SER A 27 12.13 -29.34 29.15
C SER A 27 13.15 -28.49 28.37
N GLU A 28 14.14 -27.90 29.05
CA GLU A 28 15.47 -28.45 29.44
C GLU A 28 16.51 -28.26 28.33
N ASP A 29 17.36 -27.24 28.48
CA ASP A 29 18.73 -27.19 27.99
C ASP A 29 19.53 -26.25 28.91
N GLU A 30 20.68 -26.72 29.39
CA GLU A 30 21.58 -26.03 30.32
C GLU A 30 22.40 -24.93 29.63
N GLU A 31 22.45 -23.72 30.18
CA GLU A 31 23.53 -22.76 29.90
C GLU A 31 23.91 -21.96 31.16
N ALA A 32 25.23 -21.80 31.33
CA ALA A 32 25.92 -21.32 32.52
C ALA A 32 25.74 -19.82 32.79
N GLU A 33 25.61 -19.46 34.07
CA GLU A 33 25.55 -18.08 34.57
C GLU A 33 26.89 -17.32 34.39
N SER A 34 26.81 -16.12 33.82
CA SER A 34 27.86 -15.09 33.88
C SER A 34 27.37 -13.88 34.69
N PRO A 35 28.17 -13.29 35.59
CA PRO A 35 27.71 -12.27 36.54
C PRO A 35 27.44 -10.89 35.87
N PRO A 36 26.53 -10.07 36.42
CA PRO A 36 26.15 -8.79 35.85
C PRO A 36 27.24 -7.70 36.06
N PRO A 37 27.37 -6.73 35.13
CA PRO A 37 28.32 -5.63 35.24
C PRO A 37 27.87 -4.54 36.25
N PRO A 38 28.81 -3.78 36.86
CA PRO A 38 28.50 -2.77 37.87
C PRO A 38 27.88 -1.48 37.28
N PRO A 39 27.14 -0.70 38.09
CA PRO A 39 26.44 0.51 37.64
C PRO A 39 27.39 1.70 37.38
N PRO A 40 27.02 2.63 36.47
CA PRO A 40 27.80 3.84 36.18
C PRO A 40 27.65 4.91 37.29
N PRO A 41 28.68 5.78 37.49
CA PRO A 41 28.65 6.85 38.48
C PRO A 41 27.70 8.00 38.10
N PRO A 42 27.27 8.83 39.06
CA PRO A 42 26.28 9.89 38.83
C PRO A 42 26.86 11.07 38.04
N TYR A 43 26.05 11.62 37.13
CA TYR A 43 26.34 12.84 36.36
C TYR A 43 26.07 14.09 37.20
N ASN A 44 27.02 15.03 37.21
CA ASN A 44 26.85 16.38 37.75
C ASN A 44 26.28 17.31 36.65
N ASP A 45 25.22 18.03 36.99
CA ASP A 45 24.78 19.25 36.31
C ASP A 45 25.76 20.38 36.62
N ASP A 46 26.22 21.09 35.59
CA ASP A 46 26.54 22.53 35.56
C ASP A 46 27.46 22.83 34.37
N GLU A 47 26.96 23.53 33.35
CA GLU A 47 27.64 24.70 32.78
C GLU A 47 26.73 25.39 31.75
N CYS A 48 26.35 26.63 32.09
CA CYS A 48 25.69 27.57 31.20
C CYS A 48 26.69 28.54 30.56
N CYS A 49 26.31 28.99 29.36
CA CYS A 49 26.48 30.35 28.82
C CYS A 49 27.81 30.65 28.06
N PRO A 50 27.93 31.68 27.18
CA PRO A 50 26.96 32.75 26.86
C PRO A 50 26.73 33.04 25.34
N VAL A 51 25.76 33.93 25.11
CA VAL A 51 25.30 34.55 23.85
C VAL A 51 26.33 35.46 23.18
N SER A 52 26.31 35.52 21.83
CA SER A 52 26.30 36.71 20.93
C SER A 52 26.77 36.27 19.53
N THR A 53 26.18 36.58 18.38
CA THR A 53 25.95 37.91 17.82
C THR A 53 25.18 37.75 16.50
N SER A 54 24.24 38.66 16.21
CA SER A 54 23.67 39.02 14.91
C SER A 54 24.22 38.28 13.67
N GLY A 55 23.57 37.17 13.30
CA GLY A 55 23.66 36.58 11.97
C GLY A 55 22.32 36.76 11.27
N SER A 56 22.29 37.56 10.22
CA SER A 56 21.18 37.63 9.27
C SER A 56 20.65 36.23 8.98
N PHE A 57 19.37 35.99 9.29
CA PHE A 57 18.65 34.79 8.87
C PHE A 57 18.58 34.79 7.34
N VAL A 58 19.65 34.38 6.69
CA VAL A 58 19.54 33.73 5.40
C VAL A 58 18.83 32.44 5.73
N ARG A 59 17.50 32.50 5.71
CA ARG A 59 16.65 31.34 5.66
C ARG A 59 17.13 30.62 4.41
N GLU A 60 17.99 29.62 4.59
CA GLU A 60 18.32 28.69 3.53
C GLU A 60 16.98 28.30 2.92
N GLU A 61 16.74 28.74 1.69
CA GLU A 61 15.68 28.17 0.89
C GLU A 61 16.08 26.71 0.74
N ARG A 62 15.64 25.87 1.69
CA ARG A 62 15.64 24.43 1.51
C ARG A 62 14.96 24.25 0.17
N ASP A 63 15.72 23.77 -0.80
CA ASP A 63 15.25 23.47 -2.14
C ASP A 63 13.98 22.64 -1.95
N LYS A 64 12.83 23.29 -2.19
CA LYS A 64 11.54 22.66 -1.95
C LYS A 64 11.50 21.55 -2.98
N SER A 65 11.63 20.31 -2.52
CA SER A 65 11.52 19.12 -3.37
C SER A 65 10.37 19.32 -4.34
N LYS A 66 10.61 19.10 -5.64
CA LYS A 66 9.59 19.32 -6.69
C LYS A 66 8.33 18.51 -6.45
N TYR A 67 8.44 17.41 -5.71
CA TYR A 67 7.35 16.51 -5.33
C TYR A 67 7.34 16.25 -3.83
N CYS A 68 6.16 16.03 -3.28
CA CYS A 68 5.94 15.57 -1.91
C CYS A 68 5.11 14.30 -1.87
N LEU A 69 5.43 13.40 -0.94
CA LEU A 69 4.64 12.21 -0.66
C LEU A 69 3.31 12.61 0.01
N VAL A 70 2.19 12.14 -0.53
CA VAL A 70 0.86 12.40 0.06
C VAL A 70 0.23 11.14 0.65
N ALA A 71 0.58 9.97 0.15
CA ALA A 71 0.12 8.70 0.70
C ALA A 71 1.12 7.59 0.40
N SER A 72 1.29 6.67 1.35
CA SER A 72 2.08 5.46 1.19
C SER A 72 1.45 4.34 2.00
N LYS A 73 1.36 3.15 1.42
CA LYS A 73 0.84 1.97 2.10
C LYS A 73 1.53 0.71 1.61
N GLN A 74 1.79 -0.18 2.55
CA GLN A 74 2.27 -1.53 2.28
C GLN A 74 1.28 -2.56 2.82
N MET A 75 1.06 -3.63 2.07
CA MET A 75 0.29 -4.81 2.47
C MET A 75 1.04 -6.05 2.02
N VAL A 76 1.73 -6.70 2.96
CA VAL A 76 2.61 -7.86 2.69
C VAL A 76 3.63 -7.51 1.59
N GLY A 77 3.43 -8.03 0.37
CA GLY A 77 4.30 -7.81 -0.80
C GLY A 77 3.80 -6.74 -1.77
N ILE A 78 2.71 -6.04 -1.47
CA ILE A 78 2.17 -4.95 -2.30
C ILE A 78 2.55 -3.62 -1.65
N PHE A 79 3.08 -2.70 -2.45
CA PHE A 79 3.41 -1.34 -2.01
C PHE A 79 2.84 -0.33 -3.01
N LEU A 80 2.20 0.73 -2.49
CA LEU A 80 1.69 1.83 -3.29
C LEU A 80 2.03 3.16 -2.61
N SER A 81 2.67 4.06 -3.34
CA SER A 81 2.96 5.42 -2.91
C SER A 81 2.50 6.42 -3.95
N VAL A 82 1.85 7.50 -3.51
CA VAL A 82 1.40 8.61 -4.35
C VAL A 82 2.19 9.86 -3.99
N TRP A 83 2.83 10.45 -5.00
CA TRP A 83 3.59 11.68 -4.92
C TRP A 83 2.93 12.72 -5.80
N VAL A 84 2.81 13.95 -5.30
CA VAL A 84 2.27 15.08 -6.06
C VAL A 84 3.32 16.18 -6.14
N LYS A 85 3.23 17.04 -7.15
CA LYS A 85 4.06 18.25 -7.17
C LYS A 85 3.78 19.09 -5.94
N SER A 86 4.81 19.70 -5.37
CA SER A 86 4.69 20.43 -4.10
C SER A 86 3.74 21.63 -4.16
N ASP A 87 3.53 22.22 -5.34
CA ASP A 87 2.55 23.28 -5.59
C ASP A 87 1.08 22.78 -5.56
N LEU A 88 0.84 21.49 -5.78
CA LEU A 88 -0.50 20.88 -5.74
C LEU A 88 -0.88 20.32 -4.36
N ARG A 89 0.06 20.27 -3.41
CA ARG A 89 -0.12 19.61 -2.11
C ARG A 89 -1.36 20.08 -1.37
N ASP A 90 -1.57 21.39 -1.30
CA ASP A 90 -2.68 21.97 -0.51
C ASP A 90 -4.05 21.75 -1.18
N SER A 91 -4.04 21.38 -2.47
CA SER A 91 -5.22 21.01 -3.25
C SER A 91 -5.61 19.54 -3.08
N VAL A 92 -4.76 18.72 -2.43
CA VAL A 92 -5.08 17.32 -2.10
C VAL A 92 -6.01 17.27 -0.88
N LYS A 93 -7.16 16.61 -1.04
CA LYS A 93 -8.17 16.40 0.01
C LYS A 93 -8.70 14.97 0.00
N ASN A 94 -9.52 14.62 0.98
CA ASN A 94 -10.26 13.35 1.06
C ASN A 94 -9.38 12.10 0.89
N LEU A 95 -8.16 12.13 1.43
CA LEU A 95 -7.22 11.03 1.31
C LEU A 95 -7.70 9.83 2.15
N LYS A 96 -8.00 8.71 1.49
CA LYS A 96 -8.48 7.48 2.12
C LYS A 96 -7.77 6.27 1.55
N VAL A 97 -7.51 5.27 2.38
CA VAL A 97 -6.81 4.04 1.98
C VAL A 97 -7.67 2.84 2.33
N SER A 98 -7.77 1.89 1.41
CA SER A 98 -8.45 0.61 1.59
C SER A 98 -7.55 -0.52 1.16
N CYS A 99 -7.58 -1.64 1.88
CA CYS A 99 -6.77 -2.83 1.58
C CYS A 99 -7.70 -4.05 1.51
N VAL A 100 -7.57 -4.85 0.45
CA VAL A 100 -8.37 -6.06 0.25
C VAL A 100 -7.42 -7.24 0.06
N GLY A 101 -7.46 -8.19 0.99
CA GLY A 101 -6.74 -9.47 0.85
C GLY A 101 -7.47 -10.45 -0.07
N ARG A 102 -6.71 -11.23 -0.85
CA ARG A 102 -7.19 -12.23 -1.83
C ARG A 102 -6.43 -13.56 -1.77
N GLY A 103 -5.68 -13.81 -0.69
CA GLY A 103 -4.92 -15.05 -0.52
C GLY A 103 -5.78 -16.30 -0.26
N LEU A 104 -5.16 -17.37 0.25
CA LEU A 104 -5.82 -18.58 0.73
C LEU A 104 -6.99 -18.23 1.67
N MET A 105 -8.11 -18.95 1.50
CA MET A 105 -9.38 -18.72 2.21
C MET A 105 -9.94 -17.28 2.05
N GLY A 106 -9.48 -16.53 1.06
CA GLY A 106 -9.96 -15.20 0.72
C GLY A 106 -9.33 -14.06 1.51
N TYR A 107 -8.38 -14.31 2.42
CA TYR A 107 -7.71 -13.29 3.24
C TYR A 107 -6.23 -13.58 3.52
N LEU A 108 -5.80 -14.83 3.53
CA LEU A 108 -4.47 -15.24 4.02
C LEU A 108 -3.46 -15.36 2.88
N GLY A 109 -2.58 -14.37 2.71
CA GLY A 109 -1.50 -14.45 1.71
C GLY A 109 -1.04 -13.10 1.17
N ASN A 110 -0.15 -13.12 0.18
CA ASN A 110 0.44 -11.92 -0.43
C ASN A 110 -0.34 -11.40 -1.66
N LYS A 111 -1.61 -11.81 -1.81
CA LYS A 111 -2.48 -11.44 -2.94
C LYS A 111 -3.56 -10.48 -2.47
N GLY A 112 -3.95 -9.56 -3.35
CA GLY A 112 -4.94 -8.55 -3.02
C GLY A 112 -4.69 -7.22 -3.68
N SER A 113 -5.17 -6.14 -3.05
CA SER A 113 -4.96 -4.78 -3.52
C SER A 113 -4.81 -3.77 -2.38
N ILE A 114 -4.10 -2.69 -2.70
CA ILE A 114 -4.14 -1.42 -1.98
C ILE A 114 -4.83 -0.41 -2.89
N SER A 115 -5.83 0.29 -2.37
CA SER A 115 -6.57 1.32 -3.08
C SER A 115 -6.44 2.65 -2.32
N ILE A 116 -6.01 3.71 -3.00
CA ILE A 116 -5.89 5.07 -2.44
C ILE A 116 -6.86 5.97 -3.17
N SER A 117 -7.86 6.48 -2.44
CA SER A 117 -8.80 7.51 -2.89
C SER A 117 -8.28 8.88 -2.44
N MET A 118 -8.38 9.87 -3.32
CA MET A 118 -8.08 11.26 -3.02
C MET A 118 -8.80 12.20 -3.98
N SER A 119 -8.92 13.47 -3.61
CA SER A 119 -9.34 14.54 -4.50
C SER A 119 -8.17 15.47 -4.75
N VAL A 120 -8.01 15.93 -5.99
CA VAL A 120 -7.13 17.05 -6.36
C VAL A 120 -8.02 18.12 -6.96
N HIS A 121 -8.16 19.25 -6.25
CA HIS A 121 -9.22 20.22 -6.54
C HIS A 121 -10.60 19.51 -6.52
N GLU A 122 -11.36 19.63 -7.60
CA GLU A 122 -12.70 19.04 -7.75
C GLU A 122 -12.68 17.64 -8.37
N THR A 123 -11.51 17.14 -8.80
CA THR A 123 -11.40 15.82 -9.44
C THR A 123 -11.05 14.74 -8.43
N SER A 124 -11.87 13.70 -8.36
CA SER A 124 -11.62 12.51 -7.55
C SER A 124 -10.79 11.47 -8.33
N LEU A 125 -9.76 10.94 -7.66
CA LEU A 125 -8.82 9.97 -8.19
C LEU A 125 -8.79 8.72 -7.30
N CYS A 126 -8.78 7.55 -7.92
CA CYS A 126 -8.50 6.29 -7.22
C CYS A 126 -7.32 5.57 -7.86
N PHE A 127 -6.28 5.31 -7.08
CA PHE A 127 -5.15 4.47 -7.47
C PHE A 127 -5.32 3.09 -6.85
N VAL A 128 -5.40 2.05 -7.67
CA VAL A 128 -5.50 0.65 -7.23
C VAL A 128 -4.23 -0.07 -7.65
N CYS A 129 -3.46 -0.59 -6.68
CA CYS A 129 -2.31 -1.44 -6.93
C CYS A 129 -2.63 -2.86 -6.46
N SER A 130 -2.61 -3.82 -7.37
CA SER A 130 -3.02 -5.20 -7.09
C SER A 130 -1.95 -6.23 -7.41
N HIS A 131 -2.03 -7.36 -6.73
CA HIS A 131 -1.29 -8.58 -7.03
C HIS A 131 -2.30 -9.72 -7.04
N LEU A 132 -2.72 -10.12 -8.24
CA LEU A 132 -3.80 -11.09 -8.43
C LEU A 132 -3.30 -12.54 -8.40
N THR A 133 -4.22 -13.50 -8.33
CA THR A 133 -3.90 -14.94 -8.34
C THR A 133 -2.96 -15.32 -9.48
N SER A 134 -1.82 -15.91 -9.10
CA SER A 134 -0.83 -16.47 -10.02
C SER A 134 -1.25 -17.85 -10.52
N GLY A 135 -0.67 -18.31 -11.63
CA GLY A 135 -0.86 -19.65 -12.14
C GLY A 135 -1.05 -19.68 -13.66
N GLN A 136 -0.85 -20.86 -14.24
CA GLN A 136 -0.92 -21.13 -15.69
C GLN A 136 -1.87 -22.29 -16.02
N LYS A 137 -2.55 -22.87 -15.01
CA LYS A 137 -3.52 -23.92 -15.24
C LYS A 137 -4.76 -23.31 -15.91
N GLU A 138 -5.45 -24.12 -16.70
CA GLU A 138 -6.73 -23.73 -17.28
C GLU A 138 -7.70 -23.31 -16.16
N GLY A 139 -8.37 -22.17 -16.35
CA GLY A 139 -9.27 -21.58 -15.36
C GLY A 139 -8.61 -20.67 -14.33
N ASP A 140 -7.27 -20.58 -14.27
CA ASP A 140 -6.61 -19.61 -13.38
C ASP A 140 -6.93 -18.15 -13.76
N GLU A 141 -7.22 -17.87 -15.03
CA GLU A 141 -7.72 -16.57 -15.50
C GLU A 141 -9.06 -16.20 -14.88
N LEU A 142 -9.95 -17.18 -14.65
CA LEU A 142 -11.25 -16.94 -14.01
C LEU A 142 -11.07 -16.59 -12.52
N ARG A 143 -10.04 -17.15 -11.86
CA ARG A 143 -9.69 -16.74 -10.49
C ARG A 143 -9.20 -15.30 -10.44
N ARG A 144 -8.42 -14.85 -11.42
CA ARG A 144 -8.01 -13.43 -11.53
C ARG A 144 -9.20 -12.51 -11.78
N ASN A 145 -10.14 -12.89 -12.65
CA ASN A 145 -11.38 -12.14 -12.85
C ASN A 145 -12.18 -12.04 -11.54
N SER A 146 -12.28 -13.14 -10.79
CA SER A 146 -12.94 -13.18 -9.47
C SER A 146 -12.24 -12.28 -8.45
N ASP A 147 -10.90 -12.23 -8.44
CA ASP A 147 -10.16 -11.33 -7.57
C ASP A 147 -10.46 -9.86 -7.88
N VAL A 148 -10.52 -9.48 -9.16
CA VAL A 148 -10.89 -8.12 -9.59
C VAL A 148 -12.29 -7.76 -9.10
N LEU A 149 -13.27 -8.66 -9.28
CA LEU A 149 -14.64 -8.44 -8.83
C LEU A 149 -14.73 -8.29 -7.31
N GLU A 150 -14.02 -9.13 -6.56
CA GLU A 150 -13.96 -9.04 -5.10
C GLU A 150 -13.28 -7.76 -4.63
N ILE A 151 -12.23 -7.29 -5.31
CA ILE A 151 -11.56 -6.02 -5.01
C ILE A 151 -12.52 -4.84 -5.20
N LEU A 152 -13.24 -4.79 -6.33
CA LEU A 152 -14.28 -3.79 -6.59
C LEU A 152 -15.39 -3.82 -5.53
N ARG A 153 -15.83 -5.02 -5.15
CA ARG A 153 -16.91 -5.21 -4.18
C ARG A 153 -16.50 -4.86 -2.75
N LYS A 154 -15.28 -5.20 -2.32
CA LYS A 154 -14.83 -5.03 -0.93
C LYS A 154 -14.14 -3.70 -0.66
N THR A 155 -13.60 -3.04 -1.67
CA THR A 155 -12.95 -1.74 -1.49
C THR A 155 -14.00 -0.69 -1.14
N ARG A 156 -13.90 -0.13 0.06
CA ARG A 156 -14.78 0.93 0.56
C ARG A 156 -13.96 2.05 1.18
N PHE A 157 -14.44 3.28 0.98
CA PHE A 157 -13.87 4.52 1.48
C PHE A 157 -14.88 5.21 2.39
N PRO A 158 -14.85 4.95 3.71
CA PRO A 158 -15.83 5.52 4.65
C PRO A 158 -15.83 7.05 4.62
N ARG A 159 -17.00 7.65 4.86
CA ARG A 159 -17.11 9.10 5.05
C ARG A 159 -16.49 9.48 6.39
N VAL A 160 -15.80 10.61 6.41
CA VAL A 160 -15.26 11.16 7.66
C VAL A 160 -16.32 12.00 8.36
N ASN A 161 -17.11 12.78 7.61
CA ASN A 161 -18.16 13.66 8.12
C ASN A 161 -19.46 13.49 7.30
N ALA A 162 -20.59 13.97 7.83
CA ALA A 162 -21.90 13.86 7.16
C ALA A 162 -21.95 14.57 5.79
N ASP A 163 -21.25 15.71 5.65
CA ASP A 163 -21.18 16.50 4.42
C ASP A 163 -20.13 16.00 3.42
N ASP A 164 -19.42 14.92 3.73
CA ASP A 164 -18.40 14.33 2.86
C ASP A 164 -19.05 13.66 1.64
N LYS A 165 -18.97 14.35 0.50
CA LYS A 165 -19.45 13.89 -0.81
C LYS A 165 -18.40 13.10 -1.61
N SER A 166 -17.26 12.74 -1.00
CA SER A 166 -16.25 11.96 -1.72
C SER A 166 -16.73 10.54 -2.05
N PRO A 167 -16.18 9.92 -3.12
CA PRO A 167 -16.54 8.58 -3.55
C PRO A 167 -16.42 7.52 -2.45
N LEU A 168 -17.37 6.58 -2.39
CA LEU A 168 -17.40 5.48 -1.41
C LEU A 168 -16.81 4.17 -1.95
N SER A 169 -16.70 4.05 -3.27
CA SER A 169 -16.19 2.86 -3.97
C SER A 169 -15.26 3.25 -5.11
N ILE A 170 -14.52 2.27 -5.67
CA ILE A 170 -13.55 2.51 -6.74
C ILE A 170 -14.21 3.18 -7.95
N LEU A 171 -15.36 2.66 -8.42
CA LEU A 171 -16.00 3.09 -9.67
C LEU A 171 -16.74 4.43 -9.57
N GLU A 172 -16.90 4.99 -8.38
CA GLU A 172 -17.52 6.31 -8.17
C GLU A 172 -16.55 7.48 -8.40
N HIS A 173 -15.26 7.22 -8.65
CA HIS A 173 -14.28 8.27 -8.91
C HIS A 173 -14.30 8.73 -10.37
N ASP A 174 -13.99 10.01 -10.59
CA ASP A 174 -13.88 10.58 -11.94
C ASP A 174 -12.78 9.90 -12.75
N ARG A 175 -11.67 9.54 -12.09
CA ARG A 175 -10.56 8.81 -12.69
C ARG A 175 -10.10 7.68 -11.79
N VAL A 176 -9.95 6.50 -12.38
CA VAL A 176 -9.37 5.34 -11.72
C VAL A 176 -8.17 4.85 -12.50
N ILE A 177 -7.08 4.59 -11.79
CA ILE A 177 -5.85 4.04 -12.33
C ILE A 177 -5.61 2.72 -11.62
N TRP A 178 -5.81 1.61 -12.33
CA TRP A 178 -5.57 0.27 -11.82
C TRP A 178 -4.26 -0.28 -12.39
N LEU A 179 -3.35 -0.65 -11.50
CA LEU A 179 -2.02 -1.15 -11.84
C LEU A 179 -1.61 -2.32 -10.92
N GLY A 180 -0.38 -2.82 -11.16
CA GLY A 180 0.25 -3.86 -10.37
C GLY A 180 0.46 -5.15 -11.16
N ASP A 181 0.73 -6.25 -10.45
CA ASP A 181 0.91 -7.57 -11.04
C ASP A 181 -0.45 -8.27 -11.20
N LEU A 182 -1.07 -8.05 -12.37
CA LEU A 182 -2.35 -8.67 -12.70
C LEU A 182 -2.23 -10.17 -13.00
N ASN A 183 -1.02 -10.71 -13.17
CA ASN A 183 -0.72 -12.13 -13.34
C ASN A 183 -1.41 -12.87 -14.52
N TYR A 184 -2.09 -12.16 -15.44
CA TYR A 184 -2.57 -12.76 -16.69
C TYR A 184 -1.39 -13.24 -17.54
N ARG A 185 -1.58 -14.36 -18.23
CA ARG A 185 -0.53 -15.07 -18.98
C ARG A 185 -0.83 -15.03 -20.47
N ILE A 186 0.15 -15.39 -21.27
CA ILE A 186 -0.07 -15.66 -22.70
C ILE A 186 -0.66 -17.07 -22.83
N ALA A 187 -1.82 -17.19 -23.45
CA ALA A 187 -2.54 -18.44 -23.71
C ALA A 187 -1.90 -19.26 -24.85
N LEU A 188 -0.63 -19.60 -24.68
CA LEU A 188 0.18 -20.40 -25.60
C LEU A 188 1.05 -21.40 -24.84
N SER A 189 1.46 -22.46 -25.53
CA SER A 189 2.55 -23.31 -25.02
C SER A 189 3.85 -22.52 -24.92
N TYR A 190 4.73 -22.94 -24.00
CA TYR A 190 6.08 -22.34 -23.87
C TYR A 190 6.84 -22.32 -25.21
N ARG A 191 6.81 -23.43 -25.97
CA ARG A 191 7.50 -23.53 -27.26
C ARG A 191 6.98 -22.50 -28.26
N SER A 192 5.66 -22.36 -28.37
CA SER A 192 5.02 -21.40 -29.28
C SER A 192 5.29 -19.95 -28.86
N ALA A 193 5.17 -19.65 -27.56
CA ALA A 193 5.45 -18.32 -27.03
C ALA A 193 6.93 -17.94 -27.26
N LYS A 194 7.87 -18.85 -27.00
CA LYS A 194 9.31 -18.64 -27.22
C LYS A 194 9.62 -18.34 -28.68
N ALA A 195 9.06 -19.12 -29.61
CA ALA A 195 9.24 -18.87 -31.04
C ALA A 195 8.75 -17.48 -31.46
N LEU A 196 7.57 -17.04 -30.97
CA LEU A 196 7.05 -15.71 -31.27
C LEU A 196 7.93 -14.59 -30.67
N VAL A 197 8.49 -14.79 -29.48
CA VAL A 197 9.44 -13.86 -28.86
C VAL A 197 10.73 -13.76 -29.69
N GLU A 198 11.29 -14.89 -30.12
CA GLU A 198 12.50 -14.95 -30.96
C GLU A 198 12.28 -14.23 -32.32
N MET A 199 11.08 -14.38 -32.89
CA MET A 199 10.67 -13.66 -34.10
C MET A 199 10.25 -12.19 -33.85
N ARG A 200 10.28 -11.71 -32.60
CA ARG A 200 9.78 -10.38 -32.19
C ARG A 200 8.35 -10.09 -32.65
N ASN A 201 7.52 -11.11 -32.76
CA ASN A 201 6.13 -10.98 -33.18
C ASN A 201 5.23 -10.66 -31.97
N TRP A 202 5.36 -9.43 -31.46
CA TRP A 202 4.62 -8.95 -30.30
C TRP A 202 3.11 -8.90 -30.52
N SER A 203 2.68 -8.61 -31.76
CA SER A 203 1.25 -8.58 -32.11
C SER A 203 0.59 -9.94 -31.91
N ALA A 204 1.24 -11.02 -32.37
CA ALA A 204 0.73 -12.38 -32.18
C ALA A 204 0.69 -12.80 -30.70
N LEU A 205 1.69 -12.41 -29.89
CA LEU A 205 1.68 -12.64 -28.44
C LEU A 205 0.52 -11.91 -27.77
N LEU A 206 0.32 -10.64 -28.11
CA LEU A 206 -0.71 -9.79 -27.52
C LEU A 206 -2.13 -10.25 -27.87
N GLN A 207 -2.34 -10.85 -29.05
CA GLN A 207 -3.60 -11.50 -29.41
C GLN A 207 -3.92 -12.73 -28.54
N LYS A 208 -2.93 -13.28 -27.84
CA LYS A 208 -3.05 -14.42 -26.94
C LYS A 208 -2.93 -14.02 -25.47
N ASP A 209 -2.84 -12.73 -25.17
CA ASP A 209 -2.82 -12.23 -23.80
C ASP A 209 -4.17 -12.48 -23.12
N GLN A 210 -4.18 -13.20 -22.00
CA GLN A 210 -5.41 -13.54 -21.30
C GLN A 210 -6.17 -12.30 -20.82
N LEU A 211 -5.51 -11.23 -20.37
CA LEU A 211 -6.22 -10.02 -19.92
C LEU A 211 -7.02 -9.42 -21.07
N ARG A 212 -6.41 -9.27 -22.26
CA ARG A 212 -7.12 -8.77 -23.44
C ARG A 212 -8.24 -9.68 -23.90
N LEU A 213 -8.04 -11.00 -23.82
CA LEU A 213 -9.09 -11.97 -24.16
C LEU A 213 -10.27 -11.88 -23.18
N GLU A 214 -10.01 -11.82 -21.88
CA GLU A 214 -11.05 -11.72 -20.86
C GLU A 214 -11.78 -10.37 -20.91
N GLN A 215 -11.06 -9.28 -21.16
CA GLN A 215 -11.62 -7.96 -21.36
C GLN A 215 -12.47 -7.88 -22.64
N GLY A 216 -11.99 -8.44 -23.76
CA GLY A 216 -12.74 -8.50 -25.02
C GLY A 216 -13.99 -9.37 -24.95
N ARG A 217 -14.05 -10.28 -23.97
CA ARG A 217 -15.24 -11.10 -23.65
C ARG A 217 -16.16 -10.45 -22.61
N GLY A 218 -15.85 -9.24 -22.14
CA GLY A 218 -16.64 -8.50 -21.14
C GLY A 218 -16.63 -9.12 -19.75
N ARG A 219 -15.65 -9.99 -19.42
CA ARG A 219 -15.64 -10.69 -18.12
C ARG A 219 -14.88 -9.95 -17.02
N VAL A 220 -14.02 -9.01 -17.40
CA VAL A 220 -13.21 -8.22 -16.48
C VAL A 220 -12.88 -6.89 -17.14
N PHE A 221 -12.73 -5.83 -16.33
CA PHE A 221 -12.32 -4.50 -16.82
C PHE A 221 -13.16 -3.98 -18.02
N GLU A 222 -14.47 -4.19 -17.99
CA GLU A 222 -15.39 -3.67 -19.01
C GLU A 222 -15.37 -2.13 -19.02
N GLY A 223 -15.13 -1.54 -20.20
CA GLY A 223 -15.05 -0.09 -20.38
C GLY A 223 -13.70 0.56 -20.03
N TRP A 224 -12.73 -0.21 -19.52
CA TRP A 224 -11.39 0.28 -19.18
C TRP A 224 -10.51 0.40 -20.43
N ARG A 225 -9.55 1.34 -20.41
CA ARG A 225 -8.63 1.65 -21.52
C ARG A 225 -7.18 1.52 -21.09
#